data_AF-A0A922M5N5-F1
#
_entry.id   AF-A0A922M5N5-F1
#
_cell.length_a   1.000
_cell.length_b   1.000
_cell.length_c   1.000
_cell.angle_alpha   90.00
_cell.angle_beta   90.00
_cell.angle_gamma   90.00
#
_symmetry.space_group_name_H-M   'P 1'
#
loop_
_entity.id
_entity.type
_entity.pdbx_description
1 polymer ?
#
loop_
_entity_poly.entity_id
_entity_poly.type
_entity_poly.pdbx_seq_one_letter_code
_entity_poly.pdbx_strand_id
1 'polypeptide(L)'
;MFFRRIMASETISSAELECLPDRIADTFSGMKVLITGGTGFMGKVLVEKLLRKCPDIEQIYLFVRAKKGKNPKQRLEEIFSGPLFEKLRDMRGGVEQLLAKMTIVNGDVSEPDLGMSPEDRQMIINQVDIIIHAAATIRFDEELKKAVLLNVRGTKLMVELGKACKNLKVFIHISTAYCHLHEKLLEEKPYPPPADPHQIIQAVEWMDEETIANMTPKLLNKLPNSYAFTKALAEALVVEAMEKANLPAMVLRPSIVIPIWQEPVPGWTDNINGPTGLLIDGVRNGMKEKGGFDVITSDKEGWEKTILCPRRVSCENRR
;
A
#
# COMPACT_ATOMS: atom_id res chain seq x y z
N MET A 1 39.64 28.58 1.16
CA MET A 1 39.48 28.44 2.63
C MET A 1 38.02 28.69 3.04
N PHE A 2 37.05 28.06 2.35
CA PHE A 2 35.60 28.27 2.58
C PHE A 2 34.75 27.00 2.32
N PHE A 3 35.39 25.83 2.26
CA PHE A 3 34.76 24.54 1.93
C PHE A 3 35.20 23.41 2.89
N ARG A 4 35.35 23.73 4.17
CA ARG A 4 35.75 22.77 5.21
C ARG A 4 34.99 22.90 6.53
N ARG A 5 33.80 23.53 6.52
CA ARG A 5 33.05 23.85 7.75
C ARG A 5 31.59 23.39 7.80
N ILE A 6 31.21 22.43 6.95
CA ILE A 6 29.90 21.74 7.06
C ILE A 6 30.14 20.23 6.89
N MET A 7 30.92 19.64 7.79
CA MET A 7 30.95 18.19 8.02
C MET A 7 31.28 17.96 9.50
N ALA A 8 30.37 18.42 10.34
CA ALA A 8 30.22 17.97 11.71
C ALA A 8 28.71 17.92 11.96
N SER A 9 28.03 17.04 11.23
CA SER A 9 26.68 16.62 11.60
C SER A 9 26.87 15.74 12.82
N GLU A 10 26.65 16.29 14.01
CA GLU A 10 26.49 15.50 15.22
C GLU A 10 25.40 14.46 14.93
N THR A 11 25.78 13.19 14.90
CA THR A 11 24.83 12.07 14.81
C THR A 11 23.95 12.13 16.04
N ILE A 12 22.69 12.54 15.86
CA ILE A 12 21.65 12.47 16.89
C ILE A 12 21.65 11.05 17.44
N SER A 13 21.80 10.90 18.76
CA SER A 13 21.78 9.60 19.42
C SER A 13 20.38 8.98 19.32
N SER A 14 20.29 7.65 19.40
CA SER A 14 18.98 6.96 19.39
C SER A 14 18.04 7.45 20.50
N ALA A 15 18.59 7.80 21.67
CA ALA A 15 17.84 8.32 22.80
C ALA A 15 17.30 9.74 22.55
N GLU A 16 18.07 10.61 21.89
CA GLU A 16 17.60 11.94 21.48
C GLU A 16 16.53 11.85 20.40
N LEU A 17 16.65 10.89 19.49
CA LEU A 17 15.67 10.61 18.44
C LEU A 17 14.32 10.14 19.02
N GLU A 18 14.33 9.40 20.12
CA GLU A 18 13.13 8.97 20.85
C GLU A 18 12.45 10.11 21.63
N CYS A 19 13.18 11.18 21.95
CA CYS A 19 12.67 12.34 22.67
C CYS A 19 12.12 13.44 21.76
N LEU A 20 12.32 13.34 20.43
CA LEU A 20 11.72 14.26 19.47
C LEU A 20 10.20 14.06 19.42
N PRO A 21 9.40 15.14 19.31
CA PRO A 21 7.96 15.00 19.13
C PRO A 21 7.69 14.15 17.89
N ASP A 22 6.84 13.13 18.04
CA ASP A 22 6.44 12.28 16.93
C ASP A 22 5.46 13.05 16.04
N ARG A 23 6.03 13.88 15.17
CA ARG A 23 5.29 14.72 14.21
C ARG A 23 4.35 13.91 13.34
N ILE A 24 4.63 12.62 13.12
CA ILE A 24 3.76 11.73 12.38
C ILE A 24 2.52 11.42 13.23
N ALA A 25 2.71 10.95 14.47
CA ALA A 25 1.59 10.70 15.38
C ALA A 25 0.72 11.95 15.59
N ASP A 26 1.33 13.12 15.76
CA ASP A 26 0.63 14.40 15.90
C ASP A 26 -0.21 14.74 14.67
N THR A 27 0.30 14.46 13.46
CA THR A 27 -0.43 14.71 12.19
C THR A 27 -1.70 13.86 12.10
N PHE A 28 -1.68 12.67 12.68
CA PHE A 28 -2.80 11.72 12.66
C PHE A 28 -3.74 11.83 13.87
N SER A 29 -3.39 12.66 14.86
CA SER A 29 -4.20 12.85 16.07
C SER A 29 -5.57 13.46 15.73
N GLY A 30 -6.64 12.79 16.16
CA GLY A 30 -8.01 13.17 15.86
C GLY A 30 -8.43 12.98 14.39
N MET A 31 -7.58 12.41 13.54
CA MET A 31 -7.89 12.28 12.11
C MET A 31 -8.75 11.05 11.80
N LYS A 32 -9.54 11.18 10.74
CA LYS A 32 -10.31 10.10 10.12
C LYS A 32 -9.71 9.71 8.79
N VAL A 33 -9.22 8.46 8.69
CA VAL A 33 -8.41 7.99 7.55
C VAL A 33 -9.15 6.94 6.75
N LEU A 34 -9.37 7.17 5.46
CA LEU A 34 -9.84 6.15 4.52
C LEU A 34 -8.66 5.45 3.87
N ILE A 35 -8.61 4.12 3.95
CA ILE A 35 -7.55 3.31 3.34
C ILE A 35 -8.16 2.32 2.36
N THR A 36 -7.77 2.42 1.09
CA THR A 36 -8.04 1.38 0.09
C THR A 36 -6.82 0.46 -0.03
N GLY A 37 -7.05 -0.82 -0.32
CA GLY A 37 -5.96 -1.82 -0.40
C GLY A 37 -5.42 -2.23 0.97
N GLY A 38 -6.07 -1.83 2.07
CA GLY A 38 -5.62 -2.13 3.44
C GLY A 38 -5.66 -3.62 3.82
N THR A 39 -6.31 -4.48 3.01
CA THR A 39 -6.27 -5.94 3.18
C THR A 39 -5.11 -6.62 2.47
N GLY A 40 -4.35 -5.89 1.65
CA GLY A 40 -3.13 -6.40 1.00
C GLY A 40 -1.91 -6.29 1.92
N PHE A 41 -0.80 -6.90 1.53
CA PHE A 41 0.45 -6.94 2.30
C PHE A 41 0.86 -5.59 2.91
N MET A 42 1.21 -4.62 2.06
CA MET A 42 1.63 -3.28 2.51
C MET A 42 0.50 -2.55 3.25
N GLY A 43 -0.75 -2.78 2.87
CA GLY A 43 -1.92 -2.21 3.51
C GLY A 43 -2.08 -2.65 4.97
N LYS A 44 -1.89 -3.94 5.26
CA LYS A 44 -1.94 -4.46 6.63
C LYS A 44 -0.79 -3.91 7.48
N VAL A 45 0.41 -3.83 6.92
CA VAL A 45 1.57 -3.22 7.60
C VAL A 45 1.31 -1.75 7.91
N LEU A 46 0.72 -1.01 6.98
CA LEU A 46 0.34 0.39 7.19
C LEU A 46 -0.71 0.51 8.31
N VAL A 47 -1.77 -0.30 8.28
CA VAL A 47 -2.81 -0.30 9.33
C VAL A 47 -2.21 -0.64 10.70
N GLU A 48 -1.35 -1.66 10.79
CA GLU A 48 -0.63 -2.01 12.02
C GLU A 48 0.19 -0.83 12.53
N LYS A 49 1.00 -0.22 11.66
CA LYS A 49 1.92 0.86 12.03
C LYS A 49 1.13 2.09 12.51
N LEU A 50 0.06 2.45 11.82
CA LEU A 50 -0.82 3.55 12.22
C LEU A 50 -1.45 3.29 13.59
N LEU A 51 -2.07 2.14 13.81
CA LEU A 51 -2.71 1.83 15.10
C LEU A 51 -1.69 1.70 16.25
N ARG A 52 -0.47 1.24 15.97
CA ARG A 52 0.59 1.10 16.98
C ARG A 52 1.28 2.42 17.32
N LYS A 53 1.55 3.28 16.33
CA LYS A 53 2.34 4.51 16.52
C LYS A 53 1.51 5.78 16.58
N CYS A 54 0.28 5.78 16.07
CA CYS A 54 -0.64 6.91 16.11
C CYS A 54 -1.87 6.53 16.97
N PRO A 55 -1.71 6.40 18.31
CA PRO A 55 -2.79 5.98 19.22
C PRO A 55 -4.02 6.88 19.12
N ASP A 56 -3.84 8.16 18.79
CA ASP A 56 -4.90 9.16 18.85
C ASP A 56 -5.64 9.35 17.51
N ILE A 57 -5.41 8.48 16.53
CA ILE A 57 -6.31 8.37 15.37
C ILE A 57 -7.73 8.12 15.88
N GLU A 58 -8.67 8.92 15.39
CA GLU A 58 -10.07 8.81 15.76
C GLU A 58 -10.70 7.58 15.10
N GLN A 59 -10.60 7.47 13.76
CA GLN A 59 -11.19 6.37 13.02
C GLN A 59 -10.41 6.01 11.75
N ILE A 60 -10.31 4.72 11.45
CA ILE A 60 -9.83 4.21 10.15
C ILE A 60 -11.00 3.55 9.42
N TYR A 61 -11.33 4.09 8.24
CA TYR A 61 -12.26 3.48 7.29
C TYR A 61 -11.47 2.56 6.36
N LEU A 62 -11.71 1.26 6.44
CA LEU A 62 -11.10 0.28 5.57
C LEU A 62 -12.02 -0.01 4.39
N PHE A 63 -11.62 0.42 3.20
CA PHE A 63 -12.37 0.16 1.98
C PHE A 63 -12.09 -1.26 1.48
N VAL A 64 -13.13 -2.11 1.48
CA VAL A 64 -13.00 -3.54 1.21
C VAL A 64 -14.07 -4.02 0.25
N ARG A 65 -13.65 -4.81 -0.74
CA ARG A 65 -14.58 -5.52 -1.65
C ARG A 65 -15.49 -6.46 -0.88
N ALA A 66 -16.78 -6.45 -1.18
CA ALA A 66 -17.73 -7.41 -0.61
C ALA A 66 -17.29 -8.85 -0.95
N LYS A 67 -17.33 -9.76 0.02
CA LYS A 67 -17.26 -11.21 -0.22
C LYS A 67 -18.52 -11.83 0.36
N LYS A 68 -19.13 -12.76 -0.38
CA LYS A 68 -20.29 -13.52 0.09
C LYS A 68 -19.95 -14.24 1.39
N GLY A 69 -20.83 -14.13 2.39
CA GLY A 69 -20.83 -15.01 3.56
C GLY A 69 -20.04 -14.58 4.81
N LYS A 70 -19.45 -13.37 4.86
CA LYS A 70 -18.84 -12.84 6.10
C LYS A 70 -19.31 -11.43 6.37
N ASN A 71 -19.68 -11.15 7.63
CA ASN A 71 -20.00 -9.79 8.03
C ASN A 71 -18.72 -8.95 8.16
N PRO A 72 -18.82 -7.61 8.15
CA PRO A 72 -17.64 -6.74 8.25
C PRO A 72 -16.83 -6.96 9.54
N LYS A 73 -17.46 -7.16 10.69
CA LYS A 73 -16.76 -7.36 11.98
C LYS A 73 -15.83 -8.58 11.92
N GLN A 74 -16.33 -9.72 11.44
CA GLN A 74 -15.57 -10.96 11.30
C GLN A 74 -14.35 -10.78 10.39
N ARG A 75 -14.44 -9.95 9.35
CA ARG A 75 -13.32 -9.67 8.46
C ARG A 75 -12.21 -8.88 9.15
N LEU A 76 -12.56 -7.92 10.00
CA LEU A 76 -11.58 -7.19 10.81
C LEU A 76 -10.96 -8.10 11.87
N GLU A 77 -11.76 -8.93 12.54
CA GLU A 77 -11.28 -9.92 13.51
C GLU A 77 -10.26 -10.88 12.89
N GLU A 78 -10.51 -11.36 11.67
CA GLU A 78 -9.59 -12.20 10.90
C GLU A 78 -8.29 -11.47 10.51
N ILE A 79 -8.36 -10.19 10.14
CA ILE A 79 -7.16 -9.40 9.87
C ILE A 79 -6.35 -9.28 11.15
N PHE A 80 -7.01 -8.96 12.26
CA PHE A 80 -6.36 -8.73 13.55
C PHE A 80 -5.93 -9.98 14.27
N SER A 81 -6.33 -11.19 13.87
CA SER A 81 -5.88 -12.44 14.51
C SER A 81 -4.47 -12.86 14.11
N GLY A 82 -3.95 -12.32 12.99
CA GLY A 82 -2.63 -12.67 12.48
C GLY A 82 -1.46 -12.23 13.39
N PRO A 83 -0.26 -12.82 13.19
CA PRO A 83 0.94 -12.55 13.97
C PRO A 83 1.45 -11.11 13.81
N LEU A 84 1.19 -10.47 12.65
CA LEU A 84 1.53 -9.06 12.43
C LEU A 84 0.93 -8.15 13.50
N PHE A 85 -0.28 -8.46 13.98
CA PHE A 85 -1.03 -7.63 14.91
C PHE A 85 -0.88 -8.07 16.37
N GLU A 86 -0.11 -9.11 16.66
CA GLU A 86 0.05 -9.65 18.03
C GLU A 86 0.55 -8.58 19.00
N LYS A 87 1.68 -7.96 18.67
CA LYS A 87 2.24 -6.84 19.45
C LYS A 87 1.25 -5.69 19.61
N LEU A 88 0.47 -5.38 18.57
CA LEU A 88 -0.52 -4.32 18.62
C LEU A 88 -1.66 -4.65 19.59
N ARG A 89 -2.18 -5.88 19.57
CA ARG A 89 -3.24 -6.33 20.49
C ARG A 89 -2.78 -6.22 21.94
N ASP A 90 -1.56 -6.67 22.23
CA ASP A 90 -0.98 -6.60 23.57
C ASP A 90 -0.84 -5.15 24.05
N MET A 91 -0.40 -4.25 23.16
CA MET A 91 -0.26 -2.82 23.47
C MET A 91 -1.60 -2.07 23.66
N ARG A 92 -2.69 -2.55 23.03
CA ARG A 92 -3.99 -1.85 23.00
C ARG A 92 -5.08 -2.52 23.85
N GLY A 93 -4.75 -3.59 24.57
CA GLY A 93 -5.67 -4.25 25.49
C GLY A 93 -6.67 -5.19 24.81
N GLY A 94 -6.37 -5.67 23.60
CA GLY A 94 -7.17 -6.67 22.89
C GLY A 94 -7.74 -6.22 21.54
N VAL A 95 -8.48 -7.13 20.89
CA VAL A 95 -9.05 -6.92 19.55
C VAL A 95 -10.20 -5.93 19.56
N GLU A 96 -11.05 -5.94 20.61
CA GLU A 96 -12.25 -5.09 20.66
C GLU A 96 -11.91 -3.58 20.61
N GLN A 97 -10.82 -3.17 21.24
CA GLN A 97 -10.31 -1.78 21.20
C GLN A 97 -9.83 -1.40 19.81
N LEU A 98 -9.26 -2.35 19.05
CA LEU A 98 -8.86 -2.12 17.67
C LEU A 98 -10.07 -2.03 16.75
N LEU A 99 -11.07 -2.90 16.96
CA LEU A 99 -12.32 -2.89 16.20
C LEU A 99 -13.09 -1.58 16.39
N ALA A 100 -13.08 -1.01 17.60
CA ALA A 100 -13.72 0.28 17.86
C ALA A 100 -13.17 1.42 17.00
N LYS A 101 -11.89 1.35 16.61
CA LYS A 101 -11.22 2.34 15.75
C LYS A 101 -11.34 2.05 14.25
N MET A 102 -12.03 0.99 13.87
CA MET A 102 -12.10 0.55 12.47
C MET A 102 -13.54 0.40 11.99
N THR A 103 -13.84 1.02 10.85
CA THR A 103 -15.09 0.82 10.13
C THR A 103 -14.77 0.26 8.76
N ILE A 104 -15.42 -0.84 8.38
CA ILE A 104 -15.36 -1.30 6.98
C ILE A 104 -16.34 -0.50 6.16
N VAL A 105 -15.86 -0.04 5.01
CA VAL A 105 -16.65 0.55 3.94
C VAL A 105 -16.69 -0.46 2.81
N ASN A 106 -17.88 -0.92 2.43
CA ASN A 106 -17.99 -1.86 1.33
C ASN A 106 -17.92 -1.11 0.01
N GLY A 107 -17.07 -1.59 -0.88
CA GLY A 107 -16.97 -1.04 -2.23
C GLY A 107 -15.91 -1.75 -3.06
N ASP A 108 -15.91 -1.47 -4.34
CA ASP A 108 -14.90 -1.93 -5.29
C ASP A 108 -14.47 -0.77 -6.19
N VAL A 109 -13.17 -0.52 -6.23
CA VAL A 109 -12.60 0.57 -7.04
C VAL A 109 -12.79 0.32 -8.54
N SER A 110 -13.04 -0.93 -8.95
CA SER A 110 -13.39 -1.22 -10.34
C SER A 110 -14.86 -1.02 -10.66
N GLU A 111 -15.75 -0.74 -9.70
CA GLU A 111 -17.17 -0.53 -9.97
C GLU A 111 -17.51 0.95 -10.18
N PRO A 112 -18.57 1.27 -10.94
CA PRO A 112 -19.13 2.62 -10.98
C PRO A 112 -19.42 3.14 -9.56
N ASP A 113 -19.17 4.42 -9.33
CA ASP A 113 -19.33 5.07 -8.02
C ASP A 113 -18.61 4.37 -6.85
N LEU A 114 -17.55 3.60 -7.17
CA LEU A 114 -16.77 2.79 -6.24
C LEU A 114 -17.57 1.63 -5.61
N GLY A 115 -18.74 1.29 -6.13
CA GLY A 115 -19.62 0.26 -5.57
C GLY A 115 -20.05 0.54 -4.13
N MET A 116 -19.98 1.79 -3.69
CA MET A 116 -20.34 2.22 -2.34
C MET A 116 -21.85 2.42 -2.22
N SER A 117 -22.41 2.20 -1.04
CA SER A 117 -23.78 2.65 -0.78
C SER A 117 -23.82 4.20 -0.70
N PRO A 118 -24.98 4.83 -0.98
CA PRO A 118 -25.16 6.26 -0.81
C PRO A 118 -24.83 6.75 0.62
N GLU A 119 -25.17 5.94 1.62
CA GLU A 119 -24.94 6.23 3.04
C GLU A 119 -23.44 6.24 3.37
N ASP A 120 -22.71 5.19 2.97
CA ASP A 120 -21.27 5.11 3.16
C ASP A 120 -20.55 6.25 2.41
N ARG A 121 -21.00 6.56 1.20
CA ARG A 121 -20.43 7.66 0.41
C ARG A 121 -20.60 9.00 1.12
N GLN A 122 -21.79 9.26 1.65
CA GLN A 122 -22.07 10.52 2.35
C GLN A 122 -21.32 10.60 3.69
N MET A 123 -21.18 9.48 4.40
CA MET A 123 -20.36 9.38 5.61
C MET A 123 -18.91 9.78 5.31
N ILE A 124 -18.30 9.18 4.28
CA ILE A 124 -16.91 9.46 3.90
C ILE A 124 -16.72 10.92 3.50
N ILE A 125 -17.61 11.45 2.65
CA ILE A 125 -17.59 12.86 2.23
C ILE A 125 -17.62 13.83 3.43
N ASN A 126 -18.39 13.49 4.47
CA ASN A 126 -18.57 14.36 5.62
C ASN A 126 -17.46 14.24 6.67
N GLN A 127 -16.84 13.08 6.79
CA GLN A 127 -16.03 12.73 7.96
C GLN A 127 -14.54 12.54 7.66
N VAL A 128 -14.14 12.16 6.44
CA VAL A 128 -12.75 11.77 6.18
C VAL A 128 -11.84 12.98 5.98
N ASP A 129 -10.69 12.94 6.64
CA ASP A 129 -9.63 13.94 6.58
C ASP A 129 -8.47 13.49 5.69
N ILE A 130 -8.18 12.19 5.64
CA ILE A 130 -7.04 11.64 4.89
C ILE A 130 -7.50 10.45 4.07
N ILE A 131 -7.17 10.45 2.77
CA ILE A 131 -7.41 9.29 1.90
C ILE A 131 -6.07 8.70 1.50
N ILE A 132 -5.85 7.41 1.78
CA ILE A 132 -4.70 6.64 1.32
C ILE A 132 -5.18 5.63 0.27
N HIS A 133 -4.92 5.94 -0.99
CA HIS A 133 -5.29 5.12 -2.12
C HIS A 133 -4.16 4.15 -2.51
N ALA A 134 -4.22 2.93 -1.99
CA ALA A 134 -3.27 1.85 -2.31
C ALA A 134 -3.89 0.65 -3.04
N ALA A 135 -5.20 0.64 -3.30
CA ALA A 135 -5.85 -0.42 -4.07
C ALA A 135 -5.37 -0.38 -5.52
N ALA A 136 -4.74 -1.48 -5.96
CA ALA A 136 -4.32 -1.70 -7.34
C ALA A 136 -4.22 -3.21 -7.62
N THR A 137 -4.34 -3.61 -8.88
CA THR A 137 -3.78 -4.88 -9.34
C THR A 137 -2.31 -4.68 -9.66
N ILE A 138 -1.48 -5.55 -9.08
CA ILE A 138 -0.01 -5.54 -9.21
C ILE A 138 0.49 -6.70 -10.10
N ARG A 139 -0.43 -7.41 -10.73
CA ARG A 139 -0.13 -8.55 -11.61
C ARG A 139 0.38 -8.02 -12.94
N PHE A 140 1.59 -8.43 -13.33
CA PHE A 140 2.20 -8.02 -14.60
C PHE A 140 1.54 -8.66 -15.81
N ASP A 141 0.82 -9.76 -15.61
CA ASP A 141 0.07 -10.55 -16.58
C ASP A 141 -1.44 -10.22 -16.60
N GLU A 142 -1.88 -9.19 -15.86
CA GLU A 142 -3.30 -8.80 -15.86
C GLU A 142 -3.70 -8.19 -17.21
N GLU A 143 -4.86 -8.62 -17.69
CA GLU A 143 -5.50 -8.07 -18.88
C GLU A 143 -5.67 -6.55 -18.78
N LEU A 144 -5.36 -5.86 -19.88
CA LEU A 144 -5.29 -4.41 -19.91
C LEU A 144 -6.62 -3.76 -19.51
N LYS A 145 -7.76 -4.28 -20.00
CA LYS A 145 -9.09 -3.75 -19.67
C LYS A 145 -9.28 -3.74 -18.15
N LYS A 146 -9.13 -4.88 -17.49
CA LYS A 146 -9.27 -5.00 -16.03
C LYS A 146 -8.27 -4.13 -15.28
N ALA A 147 -7.00 -4.08 -15.73
CA ALA A 147 -5.99 -3.23 -15.13
C ALA A 147 -6.36 -1.73 -15.22
N VAL A 148 -6.89 -1.27 -16.36
CA VAL A 148 -7.34 0.12 -16.54
C VAL A 148 -8.55 0.44 -15.65
N LEU A 149 -9.56 -0.44 -15.63
CA LEU A 149 -10.77 -0.22 -14.81
C LEU A 149 -10.43 -0.12 -13.32
N LEU A 150 -9.48 -0.93 -12.85
CA LEU A 150 -9.09 -0.95 -11.44
C LEU A 150 -8.09 0.16 -11.10
N ASN A 151 -6.97 0.25 -11.82
CA ASN A 151 -5.87 1.14 -11.47
C ASN A 151 -6.07 2.58 -11.97
N VAL A 152 -6.74 2.79 -13.11
CA VAL A 152 -6.85 4.12 -13.73
C VAL A 152 -8.22 4.74 -13.42
N ARG A 153 -9.30 4.06 -13.82
CA ARG A 153 -10.65 4.53 -13.52
C ARG A 153 -10.92 4.53 -12.01
N GLY A 154 -10.49 3.49 -11.29
CA GLY A 154 -10.61 3.47 -9.83
C GLY A 154 -9.90 4.65 -9.17
N THR A 155 -8.70 5.02 -9.61
CA THR A 155 -8.02 6.23 -9.14
C THR A 155 -8.79 7.50 -9.49
N LYS A 156 -9.33 7.62 -10.71
CA LYS A 156 -10.20 8.75 -11.09
C LYS A 156 -11.38 8.90 -10.12
N LEU A 157 -12.11 7.81 -9.86
CA LEU A 157 -13.27 7.84 -8.96
C LEU A 157 -12.89 8.15 -7.50
N MET A 158 -11.74 7.66 -7.03
CA MET A 158 -11.21 7.99 -5.70
C MET A 158 -10.79 9.46 -5.59
N VAL A 159 -10.21 10.03 -6.65
CA VAL A 159 -9.87 11.45 -6.75
C VAL A 159 -11.14 12.30 -6.70
N GLU A 160 -12.20 11.92 -7.44
CA GLU A 160 -13.49 12.62 -7.38
C GLU A 160 -14.14 12.52 -5.99
N LEU A 161 -14.03 11.37 -5.31
CA LEU A 161 -14.46 11.23 -3.92
C LEU A 161 -13.66 12.17 -3.00
N GLY A 162 -12.35 12.27 -3.20
CA GLY A 162 -11.49 13.19 -2.45
C GLY A 162 -11.89 14.65 -2.64
N LYS A 163 -12.16 15.08 -3.88
CA LYS A 163 -12.65 16.43 -4.18
C LYS A 163 -13.99 16.75 -3.50
N ALA A 164 -14.84 15.74 -3.32
CA ALA A 164 -16.12 15.91 -2.65
C ALA A 164 -16.01 15.98 -1.12
N CYS A 165 -14.91 15.51 -0.51
CA CYS A 165 -14.74 15.47 0.93
C CYS A 165 -14.60 16.88 1.53
N LYS A 166 -15.37 17.16 2.58
CA LYS A 166 -15.48 18.51 3.17
C LYS A 166 -14.23 18.96 3.92
N ASN A 167 -13.51 18.02 4.53
CA ASN A 167 -12.40 18.30 5.45
C ASN A 167 -11.07 17.70 4.99
N LEU A 168 -10.97 17.28 3.72
CA LEU A 168 -9.81 16.57 3.20
C LEU A 168 -8.53 17.41 3.38
N LYS A 169 -7.61 16.87 4.18
CA LYS A 169 -6.26 17.41 4.40
C LYS A 169 -5.30 16.94 3.34
N VAL A 170 -5.35 15.65 2.96
CA VAL A 170 -4.49 15.09 1.92
C VAL A 170 -5.08 13.82 1.28
N PHE A 171 -4.93 13.73 -0.04
CA PHE A 171 -5.12 12.51 -0.83
C PHE A 171 -3.77 11.90 -1.20
N ILE A 172 -3.46 10.72 -0.68
CA ILE A 172 -2.20 10.03 -0.93
C ILE A 172 -2.44 8.92 -1.94
N HIS A 173 -1.84 9.02 -3.12
CA HIS A 173 -1.85 7.97 -4.13
C HIS A 173 -0.58 7.13 -4.05
N ILE A 174 -0.73 5.82 -3.85
CA ILE A 174 0.39 4.88 -3.92
C ILE A 174 0.58 4.41 -5.37
N SER A 175 1.57 5.00 -6.02
CA SER A 175 2.07 4.61 -7.33
C SER A 175 3.24 3.62 -7.18
N THR A 176 4.28 3.74 -8.00
CA THR A 176 5.45 2.87 -8.04
C THR A 176 6.63 3.56 -8.71
N ALA A 177 7.87 3.23 -8.34
CA ALA A 177 9.07 3.68 -9.04
C ALA A 177 9.18 3.12 -10.47
N TYR A 178 8.33 2.15 -10.85
CA TYR A 178 8.34 1.47 -12.15
C TYR A 178 7.32 2.03 -13.16
N CYS A 179 6.74 3.21 -12.93
CA CYS A 179 5.71 3.78 -13.81
C CYS A 179 6.29 4.49 -15.05
N HIS A 180 7.44 5.17 -14.92
CA HIS A 180 8.06 5.95 -16.00
C HIS A 180 9.38 5.31 -16.46
N LEU A 181 9.30 4.09 -17.00
CA LEU A 181 10.48 3.24 -17.30
C LEU A 181 11.43 3.78 -18.38
N HIS A 182 11.03 4.83 -19.10
CA HIS A 182 11.86 5.52 -20.08
C HIS A 182 12.77 6.58 -19.43
N GLU A 183 12.49 6.96 -18.20
CA GLU A 183 13.31 7.89 -17.42
C GLU A 183 14.49 7.16 -16.81
N LYS A 184 15.71 7.59 -17.16
CA LYS A 184 16.94 7.02 -16.56
C LYS A 184 17.08 7.40 -15.08
N LEU A 185 16.63 8.60 -14.73
CA LEU A 185 16.60 9.12 -13.37
C LEU A 185 15.19 9.63 -13.09
N LEU A 186 14.50 8.93 -12.20
CA LEU A 186 13.13 9.30 -11.80
C LEU A 186 13.20 10.27 -10.62
N GLU A 187 12.94 11.55 -10.90
CA GLU A 187 12.91 12.63 -9.91
C GLU A 187 11.51 12.76 -9.28
N GLU A 188 11.43 13.49 -8.16
CA GLU A 188 10.18 13.79 -7.45
C GLU A 188 9.40 14.92 -8.14
N LYS A 189 9.05 14.71 -9.42
CA LYS A 189 8.25 15.63 -10.23
C LYS A 189 7.15 14.92 -11.01
N PRO A 190 6.16 15.66 -11.55
CA PRO A 190 5.20 15.13 -12.50
C PRO A 190 5.86 14.75 -13.84
N TYR A 191 5.33 13.71 -14.49
CA TYR A 191 5.74 13.26 -15.80
C TYR A 191 4.51 13.10 -16.71
N PRO A 192 4.63 13.35 -18.02
CA PRO A 192 3.52 13.16 -18.94
C PRO A 192 3.11 11.68 -19.01
N PRO A 193 1.81 11.37 -19.05
CA PRO A 193 1.37 9.99 -19.19
C PRO A 193 1.68 9.43 -20.59
N PRO A 194 1.80 8.09 -20.72
CA PRO A 194 2.04 7.44 -22.01
C PRO A 194 0.86 7.54 -22.99
N ALA A 195 -0.34 7.90 -22.51
CA ALA A 195 -1.55 8.15 -23.29
C ALA A 195 -2.50 9.06 -22.49
N ASP A 196 -3.53 9.61 -23.13
CA ASP A 196 -4.57 10.36 -22.42
C ASP A 196 -5.39 9.39 -21.51
N PRO A 197 -5.37 9.57 -20.17
CA PRO A 197 -6.04 8.63 -19.27
C PRO A 197 -7.56 8.62 -19.44
N HIS A 198 -8.19 9.74 -19.82
CA HIS A 198 -9.64 9.80 -20.00
C HIS A 198 -10.08 9.07 -21.27
N GLN A 199 -9.34 9.20 -22.37
CA GLN A 199 -9.61 8.46 -23.60
C GLN A 199 -9.41 6.96 -23.41
N ILE A 200 -8.37 6.55 -22.68
CA ILE A 200 -8.12 5.14 -22.37
C ILE A 200 -9.27 4.56 -21.54
N ILE A 201 -9.76 5.28 -20.52
CA ILE A 201 -10.94 4.86 -19.74
C ILE A 201 -12.15 4.67 -20.65
N GLN A 202 -12.47 5.67 -21.49
CA GLN A 202 -13.63 5.59 -22.40
C GLN A 202 -13.52 4.41 -23.38
N ALA A 203 -12.33 4.15 -23.92
CA ALA A 203 -12.10 3.05 -24.85
C ALA A 203 -12.35 1.69 -24.18
N VAL A 204 -11.80 1.46 -22.97
CA VAL A 204 -11.97 0.16 -22.28
C VAL A 204 -13.38 -0.06 -21.75
N GLU A 205 -14.14 1.01 -21.48
CA GLU A 205 -15.54 0.91 -21.07
C GLU A 205 -16.46 0.50 -22.21
N TRP A 206 -16.18 0.98 -23.43
CA TRP A 206 -17.00 0.73 -24.60
C TRP A 206 -16.64 -0.56 -25.34
N MET A 207 -15.35 -0.86 -25.47
CA MET A 207 -14.86 -2.02 -26.23
C MET A 207 -14.95 -3.32 -25.43
N ASP A 208 -15.17 -4.44 -26.11
CA ASP A 208 -15.08 -5.79 -25.52
C ASP A 208 -13.63 -6.18 -25.19
N GLU A 209 -13.47 -7.26 -24.42
CA GLU A 209 -12.16 -7.73 -23.95
C GLU A 209 -11.24 -8.18 -25.09
N GLU A 210 -11.79 -8.82 -26.13
CA GLU A 210 -11.03 -9.33 -27.28
C GLU A 210 -10.45 -8.17 -28.10
N THR A 211 -11.26 -7.15 -28.36
CA THR A 211 -10.82 -5.93 -29.05
C THR A 211 -9.69 -5.23 -28.27
N ILE A 212 -9.83 -5.08 -26.95
CA ILE A 212 -8.78 -4.48 -26.12
C ILE A 212 -7.52 -5.33 -26.10
N ALA A 213 -7.63 -6.66 -26.03
CA ALA A 213 -6.48 -7.57 -26.07
C ALA A 213 -5.70 -7.40 -27.40
N ASN A 214 -6.40 -7.31 -28.53
CA ASN A 214 -5.77 -7.08 -29.84
C ASN A 214 -5.08 -5.71 -29.96
N MET A 215 -5.59 -4.68 -29.26
CA MET A 215 -4.99 -3.34 -29.23
C MET A 215 -3.87 -3.19 -28.20
N THR A 216 -3.82 -4.05 -27.18
CA THR A 216 -2.90 -3.96 -26.04
C THR A 216 -1.43 -3.81 -26.45
N PRO A 217 -0.89 -4.59 -27.42
CA PRO A 217 0.51 -4.43 -27.84
C PRO A 217 0.82 -3.02 -28.37
N LYS A 218 -0.13 -2.40 -29.09
CA LYS A 218 0.03 -1.03 -29.61
C LYS A 218 -0.08 0.03 -28.51
N LEU A 219 -0.97 -0.19 -27.54
CA LEU A 219 -1.18 0.72 -26.41
C LEU A 219 0.01 0.74 -25.45
N LEU A 220 0.54 -0.44 -25.10
CA LEU A 220 1.72 -0.55 -24.24
C LEU A 220 2.98 -0.03 -24.93
N ASN A 221 3.06 -0.20 -26.26
CA ASN A 221 4.18 0.23 -27.08
C ASN A 221 5.52 -0.27 -26.53
N LYS A 222 6.30 0.60 -25.86
CA LYS A 222 7.62 0.27 -25.27
C LYS A 222 7.54 -0.16 -23.81
N LEU A 223 6.38 -0.08 -23.17
CA LEU A 223 6.22 -0.47 -21.78
C LEU A 223 6.11 -2.00 -21.68
N PRO A 224 6.80 -2.62 -20.73
CA PRO A 224 6.92 -4.08 -20.64
C PRO A 224 5.64 -4.75 -20.12
N ASN A 225 4.72 -4.01 -19.48
CA ASN A 225 3.52 -4.58 -18.89
C ASN A 225 2.41 -3.53 -18.67
N SER A 226 1.19 -4.02 -18.44
CA SER A 226 -0.01 -3.23 -18.13
C SER A 226 0.09 -2.50 -16.78
N TYR A 227 0.87 -3.01 -15.82
CA TYR A 227 1.04 -2.40 -14.51
C TYR A 227 1.74 -1.03 -14.60
N ALA A 228 2.91 -0.96 -15.25
CA ALA A 228 3.65 0.29 -15.43
C ALA A 228 2.81 1.33 -16.18
N PHE A 229 2.15 0.90 -17.27
CA PHE A 229 1.26 1.74 -18.07
C PHE A 229 0.13 2.32 -17.23
N THR A 230 -0.62 1.48 -16.51
CA THR A 230 -1.78 1.94 -15.73
C THR A 230 -1.39 2.81 -14.54
N LYS A 231 -0.24 2.56 -13.89
CA LYS A 231 0.26 3.43 -12.83
C LYS A 231 0.67 4.81 -13.34
N ALA A 232 1.31 4.90 -14.51
CA ALA A 232 1.63 6.19 -15.12
C ALA A 232 0.35 6.98 -15.49
N LEU A 233 -0.68 6.32 -16.01
CA LEU A 233 -1.99 6.94 -16.28
C LEU A 233 -2.69 7.42 -15.00
N ALA A 234 -2.64 6.62 -13.93
CA ALA A 234 -3.23 6.96 -12.64
C ALA A 234 -2.55 8.18 -12.00
N GLU A 235 -1.21 8.28 -12.07
CA GLU A 235 -0.47 9.45 -11.61
C GLU A 235 -0.92 10.72 -12.32
N ALA A 236 -1.09 10.67 -13.64
CA ALA A 236 -1.50 11.84 -14.42
C ALA A 236 -2.88 12.36 -13.99
N LEU A 237 -3.83 11.48 -13.62
CA LEU A 237 -5.14 11.89 -13.09
C LEU A 237 -5.03 12.58 -11.73
N VAL A 238 -4.10 12.14 -10.87
CA VAL A 238 -3.86 12.76 -9.57
C VAL A 238 -3.19 14.13 -9.75
N VAL A 239 -2.16 14.21 -10.60
CA VAL A 239 -1.49 15.48 -10.94
C VAL A 239 -2.49 16.46 -11.56
N GLU A 240 -3.32 16.00 -12.49
CA GLU A 240 -4.37 16.83 -13.08
C GLU A 240 -5.31 17.39 -12.01
N ALA A 241 -5.70 16.60 -11.01
CA ALA A 241 -6.53 17.06 -9.91
C ALA A 241 -5.81 18.05 -8.97
N MET A 242 -4.51 17.88 -8.76
CA MET A 242 -3.69 18.86 -8.03
C MET A 242 -3.69 20.21 -8.75
N GLU A 243 -3.46 20.21 -10.07
CA GLU A 243 -3.32 21.42 -10.86
C GLU A 243 -4.66 22.12 -11.15
N LYS A 244 -5.69 21.36 -11.55
CA LYS A 244 -6.96 21.92 -12.03
C LYS A 244 -8.00 22.11 -10.93
N ALA A 245 -7.95 21.28 -9.89
CA ALA A 245 -8.94 21.30 -8.81
C ALA A 245 -8.35 21.70 -7.45
N ASN A 246 -7.05 22.04 -7.40
CA ASN A 246 -6.33 22.38 -6.18
C ASN A 246 -6.50 21.31 -5.08
N LEU A 247 -6.61 20.04 -5.48
CA LEU A 247 -6.73 18.93 -4.54
C LEU A 247 -5.40 18.78 -3.77
N PRO A 248 -5.40 18.83 -2.43
CA PRO A 248 -4.19 18.57 -1.67
C PRO A 248 -3.85 17.09 -1.80
N ALA A 249 -2.91 16.75 -2.67
CA ALA A 249 -2.56 15.37 -2.96
C ALA A 249 -1.05 15.13 -2.99
N MET A 250 -0.68 13.86 -2.82
CA MET A 250 0.70 13.37 -2.84
C MET A 250 0.76 12.07 -3.62
N VAL A 251 1.76 11.94 -4.49
CA VAL A 251 2.07 10.68 -5.17
C VAL A 251 3.29 10.06 -4.50
N LEU A 252 3.13 8.85 -3.96
CA LEU A 252 4.22 8.06 -3.41
C LEU A 252 4.60 6.98 -4.41
N ARG A 253 5.91 6.85 -4.70
CA ARG A 253 6.45 5.86 -5.64
C ARG A 253 7.32 4.81 -4.94
N PRO A 254 6.75 3.85 -4.20
CA PRO A 254 7.51 2.74 -3.65
C PRO A 254 8.27 1.97 -4.74
N SER A 255 9.47 1.51 -4.39
CA SER A 255 10.25 0.57 -5.20
C SER A 255 9.85 -0.88 -4.86
N ILE A 256 10.81 -1.81 -4.82
CA ILE A 256 10.57 -3.19 -4.44
C ILE A 256 10.18 -3.24 -2.96
N VAL A 257 9.00 -3.79 -2.69
CA VAL A 257 8.57 -4.09 -1.32
C VAL A 257 8.98 -5.54 -1.00
N ILE A 258 9.73 -5.70 0.08
CA ILE A 258 10.23 -6.98 0.60
C ILE A 258 9.65 -7.25 2.01
N PRO A 259 9.84 -8.44 2.60
CA PRO A 259 9.42 -8.73 3.96
C PRO A 259 9.95 -7.72 4.99
N ILE A 260 9.25 -7.62 6.12
CA ILE A 260 9.57 -6.66 7.17
C ILE A 260 11.00 -6.83 7.67
N TRP A 261 11.78 -5.76 7.70
CA TRP A 261 13.16 -5.80 8.21
C TRP A 261 13.24 -5.94 9.74
N GLN A 262 12.53 -5.09 10.49
CA GLN A 262 12.74 -4.95 11.94
C GLN A 262 11.45 -4.89 12.77
N GLU A 263 10.46 -4.08 12.41
CA GLU A 263 9.23 -3.91 13.21
C GLU A 263 7.96 -4.10 12.38
N PRO A 264 6.87 -4.61 12.98
CA PRO A 264 6.77 -5.17 14.34
C PRO A 264 7.29 -6.61 14.43
N VAL A 265 7.33 -7.33 13.32
CA VAL A 265 7.72 -8.74 13.22
C VAL A 265 8.72 -8.88 12.07
N PRO A 266 10.03 -9.01 12.35
CA PRO A 266 11.04 -9.26 11.32
C PRO A 266 10.67 -10.48 10.47
N GLY A 267 10.89 -10.38 9.15
CA GLY A 267 10.64 -11.46 8.22
C GLY A 267 9.20 -11.66 7.78
N TRP A 268 8.24 -10.92 8.36
CA TRP A 268 6.84 -11.13 8.07
C TRP A 268 6.49 -10.73 6.63
N THR A 269 5.77 -11.64 5.95
CA THR A 269 5.10 -11.40 4.67
C THR A 269 3.85 -12.27 4.56
N ASP A 270 2.79 -11.76 3.95
CA ASP A 270 1.60 -12.53 3.57
C ASP A 270 1.42 -12.60 2.05
N ASN A 271 2.45 -12.20 1.31
CA ASN A 271 2.47 -12.18 -0.15
C ASN A 271 3.69 -12.91 -0.69
N ILE A 272 3.45 -13.86 -1.60
CA ILE A 272 4.48 -14.66 -2.27
C ILE A 272 4.73 -14.13 -3.70
N ASN A 273 4.06 -13.06 -4.12
CA ASN A 273 4.24 -12.50 -5.47
C ASN A 273 5.58 -11.73 -5.59
N GLY A 274 6.19 -11.79 -6.78
CA GLY A 274 7.34 -10.99 -7.15
C GLY A 274 8.62 -11.36 -6.37
N PRO A 275 9.46 -10.36 -6.02
CA PRO A 275 10.74 -10.59 -5.34
C PRO A 275 10.62 -11.34 -4.01
N THR A 276 9.50 -11.20 -3.30
CA THR A 276 9.23 -11.95 -2.07
C THR A 276 9.13 -13.46 -2.34
N GLY A 277 8.54 -13.87 -3.46
CA GLY A 277 8.51 -15.27 -3.88
C GLY A 277 9.89 -15.84 -4.17
N LEU A 278 10.77 -15.05 -4.81
CA LEU A 278 12.15 -15.43 -5.05
C LEU A 278 12.97 -15.52 -3.75
N LEU A 279 12.74 -14.61 -2.81
CA LEU A 279 13.37 -14.67 -1.49
C LEU A 279 12.91 -15.92 -0.73
N ILE A 280 11.61 -16.22 -0.73
CA ILE A 280 11.06 -17.43 -0.11
C ILE A 280 11.60 -18.70 -0.80
N ASP A 281 11.68 -18.73 -2.13
CA ASP A 281 12.17 -19.90 -2.87
C ASP A 281 13.69 -20.09 -2.70
N GLY A 282 14.46 -19.00 -2.66
CA GLY A 282 15.89 -19.03 -2.32
C GLY A 282 16.13 -19.52 -0.88
N VAL A 283 15.26 -19.15 0.05
CA VAL A 283 15.27 -19.66 1.44
C VAL A 283 14.91 -21.15 1.47
N ARG A 284 13.88 -21.58 0.75
CA ARG A 284 13.42 -22.98 0.70
C ARG A 284 14.42 -23.92 0.00
N ASN A 285 15.09 -23.43 -1.04
CA ASN A 285 16.04 -24.20 -1.86
C ASN A 285 17.51 -24.05 -1.39
N GLY A 286 17.75 -23.42 -0.24
CA GLY A 286 19.01 -23.55 0.50
C GLY A 286 20.13 -22.56 0.16
N MET A 287 19.83 -21.28 -0.10
CA MET A 287 20.84 -20.22 -0.07
C MET A 287 21.42 -20.04 1.35
N LYS A 288 22.43 -20.85 1.67
CA LYS A 288 23.22 -20.79 2.89
C LYS A 288 24.34 -19.76 2.77
N GLU A 289 24.02 -18.46 2.77
CA GLU A 289 25.07 -17.45 2.95
C GLU A 289 24.78 -16.46 4.07
N LYS A 290 25.88 -15.98 4.66
CA LYS A 290 26.04 -15.54 6.04
C LYS A 290 25.19 -14.30 6.37
N GLY A 291 24.25 -14.47 7.30
CA GLY A 291 23.42 -13.41 7.87
C GLY A 291 21.93 -13.72 7.71
N GLY A 292 21.43 -14.72 8.45
CA GLY A 292 20.07 -15.22 8.28
C GLY A 292 18.99 -14.26 8.80
N PHE A 293 17.93 -14.07 8.02
CA PHE A 293 16.64 -13.53 8.45
C PHE A 293 15.59 -14.64 8.38
N ASP A 294 14.83 -14.85 9.46
CA ASP A 294 13.67 -15.74 9.41
C ASP A 294 12.61 -15.13 8.48
N VAL A 295 11.90 -15.95 7.71
CA VAL A 295 10.76 -15.50 6.88
C VAL A 295 9.50 -16.16 7.41
N ILE A 296 8.50 -15.33 7.73
CA ILE A 296 7.23 -15.78 8.29
C ILE A 296 6.16 -15.58 7.22
N THR A 297 5.55 -16.66 6.76
CA THR A 297 4.56 -16.66 5.68
C THR A 297 3.21 -17.24 6.13
N SER A 298 2.10 -16.78 5.55
CA SER A 298 0.82 -17.49 5.61
C SER A 298 0.70 -18.45 4.43
N ASP A 299 0.45 -19.73 4.69
CA ASP A 299 0.00 -20.69 3.67
C ASP A 299 -1.53 -20.89 3.75
N LYS A 300 -2.08 -21.83 2.96
CA LYS A 300 -3.53 -22.10 2.97
C LYS A 300 -4.02 -22.84 4.23
N GLU A 301 -3.13 -23.31 5.09
CA GLU A 301 -3.44 -24.14 6.26
C GLU A 301 -3.09 -23.46 7.61
N GLY A 302 -2.35 -22.34 7.60
CA GLY A 302 -1.97 -21.57 8.80
C GLY A 302 -0.83 -20.57 8.58
N TRP A 303 -0.15 -20.20 9.68
CA TRP A 303 1.09 -19.41 9.64
C TRP A 303 2.27 -20.33 9.90
N GLU A 304 3.18 -20.47 8.92
CA GLU A 304 4.41 -21.25 9.08
C GLU A 304 5.61 -20.32 9.29
N LYS A 305 6.45 -20.64 10.27
CA LYS A 305 7.77 -20.02 10.47
C LYS A 305 8.81 -20.86 9.74
N THR A 306 9.41 -20.32 8.68
CA THR A 306 10.61 -20.93 8.08
C THR A 306 11.85 -20.31 8.73
N ILE A 307 12.59 -21.11 9.51
CA ILE A 307 13.73 -20.66 10.32
C ILE A 307 15.05 -20.84 9.56
N LEU A 308 15.88 -19.79 9.50
CA LEU A 308 17.30 -19.89 9.14
C LEU A 308 18.12 -20.15 10.41
N CYS A 309 18.27 -21.41 10.82
CA CYS A 309 19.10 -21.73 12.00
C CYS A 309 20.57 -21.95 11.60
N PRO A 310 21.54 -21.16 12.11
CA PRO A 310 22.92 -21.60 12.19
C PRO A 310 23.02 -22.63 13.32
N ARG A 311 23.59 -23.82 13.06
CA ARG A 311 24.10 -24.65 14.16
C ARG A 311 25.09 -23.79 14.94
N ARG A 312 24.82 -23.51 16.22
CA ARG A 312 25.85 -23.10 17.17
C ARG A 312 26.95 -24.15 17.09
N VAL A 313 28.12 -23.77 16.61
CA VAL A 313 29.32 -24.56 16.89
C VAL A 313 29.56 -24.34 18.38
N SER A 314 29.19 -25.34 19.19
CA SER A 314 29.65 -25.42 20.57
C SER A 314 31.18 -25.53 20.53
N CYS A 315 31.87 -24.47 20.92
CA CYS A 315 33.24 -24.59 21.40
C CYS A 315 33.20 -25.31 22.75
N GLU A 316 33.16 -26.64 22.74
CA GLU A 316 33.45 -27.44 23.93
C GLU A 316 33.98 -28.82 23.51
N ASN A 317 35.13 -29.17 24.09
CA ASN A 317 35.87 -30.43 24.00
C ASN A 317 36.69 -30.69 22.72
N ARG A 318 37.82 -29.98 22.66
CA ARG A 318 39.08 -30.57 22.17
C ARG A 318 39.78 -31.22 23.36
N ARG A 319 39.76 -32.55 23.43
CA ARG A 319 40.83 -33.37 24.03
C ARG A 319 41.46 -34.16 22.89
#